data_AF-A0A1Q7NMV2-F1
#
_entry.id   AF-A0A1Q7NMV2-F1
#
_cell.length_a   1.000
_cell.length_b   1.000
_cell.length_c   1.000
_cell.angle_alpha   90.00
_cell.angle_beta   90.00
_cell.angle_gamma   90.00
#
_symmetry.space_group_name_H-M   'P 1'
#
loop_
_entity.id
_entity.type
_entity.pdbx_description
1 polymer ?
#
loop_
_entity_poly.entity_id
_entity_poly.type
_entity_poly.pdbx_seq_one_letter_code
_entity_poly.pdbx_strand_id
1 'polypeptide(L)'
;MPEVQLLIQGFDQAELHQIEQARELSVALLIEWLVKYKFKNWKKTRTRKLRVNKQMKMQRAEEIARDLNETKKWHTHGHGISMDVLNKDLNLLIDNFGEDTALSSAIRGYNDLLSDYMAKLGIRGSIHFSGSYTPFAI
;
A
#
# COMPACT_ATOMS: atom_id res chain seq x y z
N MET A 1 -15.04 -38.28 -4.89
CA MET A 1 -14.55 -37.12 -5.66
C MET A 1 -13.10 -36.88 -5.27
N PRO A 2 -12.15 -37.55 -5.94
CA PRO A 2 -10.72 -37.46 -5.64
C PRO A 2 -10.15 -36.04 -5.76
N GLU A 3 -10.79 -35.18 -6.56
CA GLU A 3 -10.36 -33.81 -6.79
C GLU A 3 -10.51 -32.92 -5.55
N VAL A 4 -11.58 -33.13 -4.76
CA VAL A 4 -11.81 -32.42 -3.49
C VAL A 4 -10.83 -32.90 -2.42
N GLN A 5 -10.48 -34.19 -2.44
CA GLN A 5 -9.48 -34.77 -1.54
C GLN A 5 -8.08 -34.20 -1.84
N LEU A 6 -7.73 -34.01 -3.11
CA LEU A 6 -6.46 -33.41 -3.55
C LEU A 6 -6.38 -31.91 -3.19
N LEU A 7 -7.50 -31.18 -3.26
CA LEU A 7 -7.60 -29.78 -2.81
C LEU A 7 -7.46 -29.64 -1.29
N ILE A 8 -7.99 -30.59 -0.52
CA ILE A 8 -7.90 -30.61 0.94
C ILE A 8 -6.53 -31.16 1.42
N GLN A 9 -5.90 -32.07 0.68
CA GLN A 9 -4.54 -32.55 0.94
C GLN A 9 -3.44 -31.61 0.44
N GLY A 10 -3.75 -30.76 -0.55
CA GLY A 10 -2.78 -29.86 -1.19
C GLY A 10 -2.47 -28.58 -0.40
N PHE A 11 -3.30 -28.21 0.58
CA PHE A 11 -2.99 -27.15 1.53
C PHE A 11 -2.61 -27.76 2.88
N ASP A 12 -1.32 -27.80 3.17
CA ASP A 12 -0.83 -28.13 4.50
C ASP A 12 -1.46 -27.16 5.52
N GLN A 13 -1.99 -27.69 6.61
CA GLN A 13 -2.56 -26.88 7.67
C GLN A 13 -1.54 -25.89 8.23
N ALA A 14 -0.25 -26.26 8.23
CA ALA A 14 0.82 -25.36 8.62
C ALA A 14 0.99 -24.19 7.62
N GLU A 15 0.86 -24.44 6.32
CA GLU A 15 0.96 -23.42 5.28
C GLU A 15 -0.22 -22.44 5.35
N LEU A 16 -1.44 -22.94 5.53
CA LEU A 16 -2.62 -22.10 5.77
C LEU A 16 -2.44 -21.21 7.00
N HIS A 17 -1.94 -21.78 8.10
CA HIS A 17 -1.69 -21.03 9.32
C HIS A 17 -0.62 -19.95 9.13
N GLN A 18 0.45 -20.24 8.39
CA GLN A 18 1.48 -19.25 8.06
C GLN A 18 0.92 -18.09 7.22
N ILE A 19 0.07 -18.38 6.24
CA ILE A 19 -0.60 -17.35 5.42
C ILE A 19 -1.50 -16.48 6.30
N GLU A 20 -2.27 -17.08 7.21
CA GLU A 20 -3.10 -16.36 8.16
C GLU A 20 -2.26 -15.44 9.08
N GLN A 21 -1.18 -15.95 9.67
CA GLN A 21 -0.28 -15.15 10.49
C GLN A 21 0.35 -13.99 9.70
N ALA A 22 0.83 -14.25 8.48
CA ALA A 22 1.42 -13.22 7.63
C ALA A 22 0.41 -12.12 7.27
N ARG A 23 -0.85 -12.51 7.05
CA ARG A 23 -1.97 -11.60 6.82
C ARG A 23 -2.25 -10.74 8.06
N GLU A 24 -2.32 -11.33 9.25
CA GLU A 24 -2.54 -10.60 10.51
C GLU A 24 -1.39 -9.64 10.82
N LEU A 25 -0.14 -10.09 10.62
CA LEU A 25 1.04 -9.26 10.77
C LEU A 25 1.02 -8.07 9.80
N SER A 26 0.64 -8.30 8.54
CA SER A 26 0.51 -7.24 7.54
C SER A 26 -0.50 -6.17 7.95
N VAL A 27 -1.64 -6.59 8.52
CA VAL A 27 -2.65 -5.68 9.08
C VAL A 27 -2.07 -4.86 10.24
N ALA A 28 -1.39 -5.51 11.18
CA ALA A 28 -0.81 -4.85 12.34
C ALA A 28 0.26 -3.81 11.95
N LEU A 29 1.17 -4.17 11.04
CA LEU A 29 2.22 -3.27 10.54
C LEU A 29 1.65 -2.08 9.78
N LEU A 30 0.61 -2.31 8.97
CA LEU A 30 -0.06 -1.24 8.24
C LEU A 30 -0.74 -0.25 9.20
N ILE A 31 -1.39 -0.74 10.25
CA ILE A 31 -1.99 0.12 11.29
C ILE A 31 -0.93 0.98 11.95
N GLU A 32 0.19 0.38 12.39
CA GLU A 32 1.28 1.12 13.02
C GLU A 32 1.82 2.20 12.07
N TRP A 33 2.10 1.83 10.82
CA TRP A 33 2.64 2.75 9.82
C TRP A 33 1.69 3.92 9.54
N LEU A 34 0.39 3.64 9.38
CA LEU A 34 -0.62 4.68 9.12
C LEU A 34 -0.68 5.68 10.28
N VAL A 35 -0.73 5.20 11.52
CA VAL A 35 -0.80 6.08 12.70
C VAL A 35 0.48 6.89 12.87
N LYS A 36 1.64 6.25 12.68
CA LYS A 36 2.96 6.84 12.91
C LYS A 36 3.37 7.85 11.85
N TYR A 37 3.14 7.53 10.58
CA TYR A 37 3.64 8.32 9.45
C TYR A 37 2.52 9.02 8.70
N LYS A 38 1.56 8.27 8.14
CA LYS A 38 0.53 8.86 7.26
C LYS A 38 -0.38 9.85 8.00
N PHE A 39 -0.77 9.53 9.22
CA PHE A 39 -1.65 10.34 10.05
C PHE A 39 -0.89 11.28 11.00
N LYS A 40 0.44 11.37 10.90
CA LYS A 40 1.26 12.22 11.78
C LYS A 40 0.72 13.65 11.83
N ASN A 41 0.41 14.23 10.68
CA ASN A 41 -0.06 15.61 10.53
C ASN A 41 -1.59 15.75 10.54
N TRP A 42 -2.34 14.67 10.71
CA TRP A 42 -3.80 14.72 10.79
C TRP A 42 -4.23 15.27 12.16
N LYS A 43 -4.49 16.57 12.23
CA LYS A 43 -4.82 17.30 13.48
C LYS A 43 -6.30 17.65 13.61
N LYS A 44 -7.01 17.84 12.48
CA LYS A 44 -8.44 18.20 12.45
C LYS A 44 -9.19 17.35 11.43
N THR A 45 -10.43 16.98 11.73
CA THR A 45 -11.30 16.28 10.76
C THR A 45 -11.77 17.23 9.66
N ARG A 46 -11.88 16.74 8.42
CA ARG A 46 -12.25 17.57 7.26
C ARG A 46 -13.67 18.13 7.40
N THR A 47 -14.63 17.27 7.72
CA THR A 47 -16.07 17.58 7.75
C THR A 47 -16.50 18.26 9.05
N ARG A 48 -16.23 17.65 10.21
CA ARG A 48 -16.69 18.15 11.52
C ARG A 48 -15.77 19.17 12.17
N LYS A 49 -14.58 19.41 11.59
CA LYS A 49 -13.53 20.31 12.11
C LYS A 49 -13.09 20.02 13.55
N LEU A 50 -13.31 18.79 14.03
CA LEU A 50 -12.95 18.34 15.38
C LEU A 50 -11.45 18.06 15.49
N ARG A 51 -10.88 18.28 16.67
CA ARG A 51 -9.50 17.89 16.97
C ARG A 51 -9.36 16.37 16.96
N VAL A 52 -8.40 15.87 16.19
CA VAL A 52 -8.14 14.44 16.05
C VAL A 52 -7.27 13.97 17.22
N ASN A 53 -7.73 12.96 17.94
CA ASN A 53 -6.96 12.31 19.01
C ASN A 53 -6.31 11.00 18.49
N LYS A 54 -5.49 10.36 19.33
CA LYS A 54 -4.79 9.11 18.96
C LYS A 54 -5.76 7.97 18.66
N GLN A 55 -6.84 7.84 19.43
CA GLN A 55 -7.85 6.78 19.24
C GLN A 55 -8.55 6.89 17.89
N MET A 56 -8.88 8.10 17.44
CA MET A 56 -9.46 8.34 16.12
C MET A 56 -8.50 7.93 14.98
N LYS A 57 -7.19 8.16 15.17
CA LYS A 57 -6.18 7.71 14.20
C LYS A 57 -6.09 6.18 14.16
N MET A 58 -6.10 5.56 15.34
CA MET A 58 -6.03 4.10 15.48
C MET A 58 -7.25 3.43 14.84
N GLN A 59 -8.45 3.86 15.21
CA GLN A 59 -9.70 3.36 14.65
C GLN A 59 -9.72 3.52 13.12
N ARG A 60 -9.29 4.69 12.61
CA ARG A 60 -9.26 4.90 11.17
C ARG A 60 -8.25 4.01 10.46
N ALA A 61 -7.10 3.76 11.08
CA ALA A 61 -6.09 2.86 10.55
C ALA A 61 -6.59 1.41 10.52
N GLU A 62 -7.29 0.96 11.57
CA GLU A 62 -7.92 -0.36 11.65
C GLU A 62 -8.98 -0.56 10.56
N GLU A 63 -9.85 0.43 10.35
CA GLU A 63 -10.85 0.41 9.28
C GLU A 63 -10.19 0.24 7.90
N ILE A 64 -9.17 1.06 7.60
CA ILE A 64 -8.46 1.00 6.32
C ILE A 64 -7.73 -0.33 6.14
N ALA A 65 -7.04 -0.81 7.18
CA ALA A 65 -6.30 -2.07 7.11
C ALA A 65 -7.23 -3.28 6.93
N ARG A 66 -8.40 -3.26 7.57
CA ARG A 66 -9.43 -4.28 7.39
C ARG A 66 -9.99 -4.27 5.97
N ASP A 67 -10.36 -3.10 5.47
CA ASP A 67 -10.91 -2.94 4.13
C ASP A 67 -9.92 -3.39 3.05
N LEU A 68 -8.65 -2.98 3.16
CA LEU A 68 -7.60 -3.39 2.20
C LEU A 68 -7.37 -4.91 2.18
N ASN A 69 -7.62 -5.58 3.30
CA ASN A 69 -7.49 -7.02 3.46
C ASN A 69 -8.77 -7.79 3.07
N GLU A 70 -9.85 -7.10 2.70
CA GLU A 70 -11.09 -7.69 2.22
C GLU A 70 -11.01 -7.94 0.71
N THR A 71 -10.37 -9.05 0.32
CA THR A 71 -10.17 -9.40 -1.10
C THR A 71 -11.46 -9.49 -1.91
N LYS A 72 -12.57 -9.93 -1.27
CA LYS A 72 -13.90 -9.96 -1.88
C LYS A 72 -14.41 -8.60 -2.31
N LYS A 73 -14.04 -7.53 -1.60
CA LYS A 73 -14.46 -6.15 -1.89
C LYS A 73 -13.82 -5.62 -3.17
N TRP A 74 -12.58 -6.01 -3.43
CA TRP A 74 -11.79 -5.43 -4.52
C TRP A 74 -11.86 -6.22 -5.82
N HIS A 75 -12.22 -7.51 -5.77
CA HIS A 75 -12.28 -8.40 -6.94
C HIS A 75 -11.00 -8.36 -7.81
N THR A 76 -9.88 -7.98 -7.21
CA THR A 76 -8.63 -7.71 -7.90
C THR A 76 -7.80 -8.99 -7.99
N HIS A 77 -7.96 -9.72 -9.10
CA HIS A 77 -7.09 -10.85 -9.46
C HIS A 77 -5.72 -10.38 -10.01
N GLY A 78 -5.12 -9.36 -9.39
CA GLY A 78 -3.80 -8.82 -9.77
C GLY A 78 -3.77 -7.35 -10.23
N HIS A 79 -4.91 -6.65 -10.26
CA HIS A 79 -4.92 -5.20 -10.50
C HIS A 79 -4.73 -4.41 -9.20
N GLY A 80 -4.03 -3.27 -9.27
CA GLY A 80 -3.82 -2.39 -8.13
C GLY A 80 -5.09 -1.63 -7.72
N ILE A 81 -5.10 -1.13 -6.48
CA ILE A 81 -6.17 -0.29 -5.96
C ILE A 81 -6.03 1.12 -6.56
N SER A 82 -7.09 1.63 -7.18
CA SER A 82 -7.07 2.93 -7.85
C SER A 82 -7.03 4.11 -6.86
N MET A 83 -6.55 5.25 -7.33
CA MET A 83 -6.59 6.53 -6.60
C MET A 83 -8.02 6.91 -6.17
N ASP A 84 -9.00 6.63 -7.02
CA ASP A 84 -10.41 6.85 -6.70
C ASP A 84 -10.87 6.04 -5.50
N VAL A 85 -10.51 4.75 -5.45
CA VAL A 85 -10.85 3.87 -4.33
C VAL A 85 -10.22 4.35 -3.03
N LEU A 86 -8.95 4.77 -3.08
CA LEU A 86 -8.26 5.31 -1.92
C LEU A 86 -8.96 6.56 -1.36
N ASN A 87 -9.44 7.44 -2.24
CA ASN A 87 -10.08 8.70 -1.83
C ASN A 87 -11.56 8.55 -1.45
N LYS A 88 -12.33 7.77 -2.21
CA LYS A 88 -13.78 7.64 -2.07
C LYS A 88 -14.18 6.55 -1.08
N ASP A 89 -13.66 5.34 -1.26
CA ASP A 89 -14.05 4.18 -0.45
C ASP A 89 -13.25 4.11 0.86
N LEU A 90 -11.93 4.27 0.77
CA LEU A 90 -11.03 4.18 1.93
C LEU A 90 -10.86 5.53 2.64
N ASN A 91 -11.39 6.63 2.08
CA ASN A 91 -11.26 8.01 2.57
C ASN A 91 -9.88 8.28 3.21
N LEU A 92 -8.86 7.84 2.45
CA LEU A 92 -7.46 8.02 2.70
C LEU A 92 -6.99 9.15 1.79
N LEU A 93 -6.60 10.27 2.40
CA LEU A 93 -6.11 11.41 1.64
C LEU A 93 -4.79 11.06 0.97
N ILE A 94 -4.73 11.26 -0.34
CA ILE A 94 -3.53 11.07 -1.17
C ILE A 94 -3.31 12.30 -2.03
N ASP A 95 -2.05 12.56 -2.35
CA ASP A 95 -1.66 13.70 -3.17
C ASP A 95 -1.70 13.27 -4.64
N ASN A 96 -2.52 13.95 -5.44
CA ASN A 96 -2.65 13.68 -6.87
C ASN A 96 -1.67 14.55 -7.66
N PHE A 97 -0.47 14.04 -7.89
CA PHE A 97 0.54 14.75 -8.69
C PHE A 97 0.17 14.91 -10.17
N GLY A 98 -0.92 14.29 -10.64
CA GLY A 98 -1.43 14.49 -12.00
C GLY A 98 -2.17 15.81 -12.21
N GLU A 99 -2.60 16.49 -11.14
CA GLU A 99 -3.27 17.79 -11.22
C GLU A 99 -2.30 18.95 -11.48
N ASP A 100 -1.04 18.80 -11.06
CA ASP A 100 0.03 19.76 -11.34
C ASP A 100 0.82 19.30 -12.55
N THR A 101 0.61 19.96 -13.69
CA THR A 101 1.28 19.61 -14.95
C THR A 101 2.79 19.72 -14.86
N ALA A 102 3.32 20.74 -14.17
CA ALA A 102 4.76 20.96 -14.07
C ALA A 102 5.41 19.88 -13.20
N LEU A 103 4.80 19.57 -12.06
CA LEU A 103 5.25 18.50 -11.18
C LEU A 103 5.14 17.12 -11.85
N SER A 104 4.03 16.86 -12.54
CA SER A 104 3.83 15.60 -13.27
C SER A 104 4.90 15.38 -14.33
N SER A 105 5.19 16.40 -15.13
CA SER A 105 6.27 16.34 -16.13
C SER A 105 7.64 16.12 -15.50
N ALA A 106 7.95 16.79 -14.39
CA ALA A 106 9.22 16.61 -13.68
C ALA A 106 9.38 15.19 -13.12
N ILE A 107 8.33 14.65 -12.48
CA ILE A 107 8.32 13.30 -11.93
C ILE A 107 8.49 12.26 -13.05
N ARG A 108 7.74 12.40 -14.15
CA ARG A 108 7.84 11.49 -15.29
C ARG A 108 9.22 11.54 -15.92
N GLY A 109 9.74 12.73 -16.22
CA GLY A 109 11.07 12.88 -16.80
C GLY A 109 12.18 12.28 -15.93
N TYR A 110 12.09 12.45 -14.61
CA TYR A 110 13.01 11.80 -13.69
C TYR A 110 12.85 10.27 -13.67
N ASN A 111 11.62 9.77 -13.59
CA ASN A 111 11.32 8.34 -13.59
C ASN A 111 11.82 7.65 -14.87
N ASP A 112 11.59 8.28 -16.03
CA ASP A 112 12.02 7.75 -17.33
C ASP A 112 13.55 7.69 -17.39
N LEU A 113 14.25 8.76 -16.96
CA LEU A 113 15.72 8.77 -16.87
C LEU A 113 16.26 7.68 -15.94
N LEU A 114 15.65 7.52 -14.75
CA LEU A 114 16.06 6.51 -13.78
C LEU A 114 15.84 5.10 -14.33
N SER A 115 14.69 4.87 -14.99
CA SER A 115 14.34 3.58 -15.59
C SER A 115 15.33 3.21 -16.71
N ASP A 116 15.64 4.16 -17.59
CA ASP A 116 16.62 3.99 -18.67
C ASP A 116 18.02 3.71 -18.12
N TYR A 117 18.42 4.43 -17.08
CA TYR A 117 19.72 4.23 -16.43
C TYR A 117 19.81 2.84 -15.78
N MET A 118 18.79 2.43 -15.05
CA MET A 118 18.69 1.10 -14.45
C MET A 118 18.73 0.00 -15.51
N ALA A 119 17.96 0.16 -16.60
CA ALA A 119 17.92 -0.78 -17.71
C ALA A 119 19.29 -0.96 -18.36
N LYS A 120 20.02 0.14 -18.59
CA LYS A 120 21.39 0.09 -19.14
C LYS A 120 22.38 -0.67 -18.25
N LEU A 121 22.19 -0.62 -16.93
CA LEU A 121 23.05 -1.31 -15.97
C LEU A 121 22.56 -2.71 -15.61
N GLY A 122 21.42 -3.16 -16.16
CA GLY A 122 20.80 -4.44 -15.78
C GLY A 122 20.31 -4.48 -14.33
N ILE A 123 20.05 -3.32 -13.73
CA ILE A 123 19.62 -3.18 -12.33
C ILE A 123 18.10 -3.26 -12.27
N ARG A 124 17.56 -4.13 -11.40
CA ARG A 124 16.10 -4.35 -11.27
C ARG A 124 15.42 -3.38 -10.31
N GLY A 125 16.16 -2.84 -9.34
CA GLY A 125 15.64 -1.91 -8.33
C GLY A 125 16.71 -0.95 -7.84
N SER A 126 16.32 0.28 -7.50
CA SER A 126 17.21 1.23 -6.86
C SER A 126 16.46 2.14 -5.86
N ILE A 127 17.18 2.58 -4.83
CA ILE A 127 16.76 3.66 -3.94
C ILE A 127 17.62 4.87 -4.30
N HIS A 128 16.98 5.93 -4.77
CA HIS A 128 17.66 7.17 -5.11
C HIS A 128 17.06 8.34 -4.32
N PHE A 129 17.93 9.10 -3.69
CA PHE A 129 17.63 10.39 -3.05
C PHE A 129 18.81 11.34 -3.28
N SER A 130 18.64 12.61 -2.95
CA SER A 130 19.66 13.63 -3.19
C SER A 130 21.04 13.19 -2.64
N GLY A 131 22.00 12.98 -3.55
CA GLY A 131 23.38 12.61 -3.22
C GLY A 131 23.64 11.11 -3.01
N SER A 132 22.65 10.23 -3.18
CA SER A 132 22.83 8.78 -3.02
C SER A 132 21.99 7.97 -3.98
N TYR A 133 22.64 7.04 -4.69
CA TYR A 133 22.02 6.01 -5.50
C TYR A 133 22.47 4.64 -4.99
N THR A 134 21.53 3.83 -4.48
CA THR A 134 21.80 2.49 -3.97
C THR A 134 20.98 1.46 -4.77
N PRO A 135 21.62 0.69 -5.67
CA PRO A 135 20.93 -0.39 -6.38
C PRO A 135 20.72 -1.59 -5.46
N PHE A 136 19.66 -2.35 -5.71
CA PHE A 136 19.40 -3.60 -5.00
C PHE A 136 18.89 -4.69 -5.95
N ALA A 137 19.21 -5.93 -5.62
CA ALA A 137 18.70 -7.11 -6.31
C ALA A 137 17.47 -7.62 -5.57
N ILE A 138 16.35 -7.76 -6.30
CA ILE A 138 15.19 -8.57 -5.89
C ILE A 138 15.26 -9.88 -6.68
#